data_AF-A0A8X7BKQ9-F1
#
_entry.id   AF-A0A8X7BKQ9-F1
#
_cell.length_a   1.000
_cell.length_b   1.000
_cell.length_c   1.000
_cell.angle_alpha   90.00
_cell.angle_beta   90.00
_cell.angle_gamma   90.00
#
_symmetry.space_group_name_H-M   'P 1'
#
loop_
_entity.id
_entity.type
_entity.pdbx_description
1 polymer ?
#
loop_
_entity_poly.entity_id
_entity_poly.type
_entity_poly.pdbx_seq_one_letter_code
_entity_poly.pdbx_strand_id
1 'polypeptide(L)'
;MWEAEWKGVVLTDESRICLQHHDGPIRVWRHRGERMLNSCVMHSYTGSAPGIMVWDGIGYHSRTPLVRIAGTLNSHGYISEVFEPVVLPYLQGLATAIFQQDNA
;
A
#
# COMPACT_ATOMS: atom_id res chain seq x y z
N MET A 1 -16.72 -15.65 17.99
CA MET A 1 -15.53 -16.40 17.51
C MET A 1 -15.57 -16.31 16.00
N TRP A 2 -14.91 -15.29 15.43
CA TRP A 2 -15.02 -14.96 13.99
C TRP A 2 -13.84 -15.51 13.17
N GLU A 3 -12.92 -16.22 13.82
CA GLU A 3 -11.65 -16.65 13.22
C GLU A 3 -11.85 -17.55 11.99
N ALA A 4 -12.86 -18.43 12.02
CA ALA A 4 -13.19 -19.29 10.88
C ALA A 4 -13.69 -18.48 9.67
N GLU A 5 -14.40 -17.36 9.90
CA GLU A 5 -14.92 -16.51 8.83
C GLU A 5 -13.80 -15.69 8.18
N TRP A 6 -12.90 -15.13 9.00
CA TRP A 6 -11.78 -14.32 8.49
C TRP A 6 -10.70 -15.15 7.80
N LYS A 7 -10.58 -16.46 8.08
CA LYS A 7 -9.61 -17.35 7.44
C LYS A 7 -9.77 -17.47 5.92
N GLY A 8 -10.99 -17.27 5.42
CA GLY A 8 -11.29 -17.32 3.99
C GLY A 8 -11.15 -15.98 3.27
N VAL A 9 -10.93 -14.88 3.99
CA VAL A 9 -10.90 -13.54 3.38
C VAL A 9 -9.50 -13.24 2.85
N VAL A 10 -9.44 -12.73 1.62
CA VAL A 10 -8.25 -12.14 1.02
C VAL A 10 -8.49 -10.65 0.92
N LEU A 11 -7.71 -9.87 1.67
CA LEU A 11 -7.74 -8.41 1.64
C LEU A 11 -6.75 -7.93 0.58
N THR A 12 -7.18 -7.02 -0.30
CA THR A 12 -6.31 -6.44 -1.33
C THR A 12 -6.43 -4.93 -1.36
N ASP A 13 -5.32 -4.26 -1.67
CA ASP A 13 -5.30 -2.80 -1.75
C ASP A 13 -4.13 -2.30 -2.62
N GLU A 14 -4.24 -1.06 -3.05
CA GLU A 14 -3.16 -0.29 -3.65
C GLU A 14 -2.48 0.57 -2.58
N SER A 15 -1.15 0.49 -2.51
CA SER A 15 -0.37 1.35 -1.61
C SER A 15 0.68 2.14 -2.36
N ARG A 16 0.96 3.35 -1.87
CA ARG A 16 2.05 4.19 -2.37
C ARG A 16 3.20 4.23 -1.38
N ILE A 17 4.36 3.74 -1.79
CA ILE A 17 5.59 3.82 -1.00
C ILE A 17 6.37 5.04 -1.47
N CYS A 18 6.36 6.11 -0.66
CA CYS A 18 7.07 7.36 -0.95
C CYS A 18 8.57 7.23 -0.63
N LEU A 19 9.43 7.69 -1.56
CA LEU A 19 10.89 7.72 -1.36
C LEU A 19 11.33 8.88 -0.46
N GLN A 20 10.50 9.91 -0.35
CA GLN A 20 10.71 11.04 0.55
C GLN A 20 9.59 11.10 1.58
N HIS A 21 9.93 11.50 2.80
CA HIS A 21 8.98 11.62 3.90
C HIS A 21 7.98 12.75 3.59
N HIS A 22 6.72 12.38 3.35
CA HIS A 22 5.63 13.33 3.14
C HIS A 22 4.83 13.61 4.40
N ASP A 23 4.70 12.60 5.24
CA ASP A 23 3.65 12.60 6.25
C ASP A 23 4.21 12.98 7.63
N GLY A 24 4.28 14.30 7.82
CA GLY A 24 4.38 14.91 9.13
C GLY A 24 5.78 15.34 9.55
N PRO A 25 5.92 15.80 10.80
CA PRO A 25 7.19 16.29 11.33
C PRO A 25 8.19 15.15 11.51
N ILE A 26 9.40 15.36 11.00
CA ILE A 26 10.54 14.48 11.31
C ILE A 26 10.83 14.59 12.81
N ARG A 27 10.97 13.44 13.48
CA ARG A 27 11.38 13.39 14.88
C ARG A 27 12.86 13.80 15.00
N VAL A 28 13.14 14.71 15.92
CA VAL A 28 14.45 15.34 16.13
C VAL A 28 14.66 15.61 17.62
N TRP A 29 15.91 15.57 18.09
CA TRP A 29 16.29 15.94 19.45
C TRP A 29 16.85 17.37 19.46
N ARG A 30 16.41 18.20 20.41
CA ARG A 30 16.79 19.63 20.53
C ARG A 30 16.75 20.10 21.98
N HIS A 31 17.47 21.18 22.29
CA HIS A 31 17.34 21.86 23.57
C HIS A 31 16.05 22.69 23.64
N ARG A 32 15.63 23.01 24.88
CA ARG A 32 14.43 23.83 25.13
C ARG A 32 14.61 25.21 24.49
N GLY A 33 13.63 25.63 23.69
CA GLY A 33 13.64 26.94 23.01
C GLY A 33 14.12 26.90 21.55
N GLU A 34 14.72 25.79 21.09
CA GLU A 34 15.30 25.70 19.74
C GLU A 34 14.28 25.32 18.64
N ARG A 35 12.99 25.24 18.98
CA ARG A 35 11.94 24.73 18.08
C ARG A 35 11.89 25.47 16.74
N MET A 36 12.05 26.79 16.78
CA MET A 36 11.89 27.70 15.62
C MET A 36 13.20 28.30 15.13
N LEU A 37 14.36 27.80 15.56
CA LEU A 37 15.63 28.25 14.99
C LEU A 37 15.70 27.86 13.51
N ASN A 38 16.24 28.74 12.67
CA ASN A 38 16.39 28.47 11.23
C ASN A 38 17.23 27.22 10.95
N SER A 39 18.24 26.93 11.78
CA SER A 39 19.03 25.69 11.75
C SER A 39 18.23 24.44 12.14
N CYS A 40 17.05 24.63 12.71
CA CYS A 40 16.16 23.61 13.25
C CYS A 40 14.83 23.56 12.49
N VAL A 41 14.68 24.22 11.35
CA VAL A 41 13.49 24.07 10.50
C VAL A 41 13.92 23.76 9.08
N MET A 42 13.21 22.85 8.43
CA MET A 42 13.38 22.55 7.02
C MET A 42 12.05 22.80 6.33
N HIS A 43 12.11 23.39 5.14
CA HIS A 43 10.93 23.51 4.29
C HIS A 43 10.44 22.12 3.90
N SER A 44 9.17 21.85 4.14
CA SER A 44 8.49 20.66 3.62
C SER A 44 8.26 20.83 2.12
N TYR A 45 8.61 19.81 1.34
CA TYR A 45 8.24 19.75 -0.07
C TYR A 45 6.70 19.64 -0.19
N THR A 46 6.08 20.54 -0.93
CA THR A 46 4.61 20.62 -1.09
C THR A 46 4.09 19.88 -2.33
N GLY A 47 4.98 19.26 -3.12
CA GLY A 47 4.59 18.46 -4.28
C GLY A 47 4.31 16.99 -3.92
N SER A 48 3.90 16.19 -4.90
CA SER A 48 3.79 14.74 -4.73
C SER A 48 5.19 14.11 -4.62
N ALA A 49 5.52 13.39 -3.55
CA ALA A 49 6.80 12.67 -3.47
C ALA A 49 6.95 11.75 -4.68
N PRO A 50 8.16 11.60 -5.24
CA PRO A 50 8.42 10.41 -6.02
C PRO A 50 8.15 9.18 -5.13
N GLY A 51 7.31 8.28 -5.63
CA GLY A 51 6.89 7.09 -4.90
C GLY A 51 6.53 5.98 -5.87
N ILE A 52 6.57 4.75 -5.37
CA ILE A 52 6.23 3.56 -6.13
C ILE A 52 4.81 3.16 -5.73
N MET A 53 3.91 3.07 -6.71
CA MET A 53 2.60 2.46 -6.54
C MET A 53 2.77 0.95 -6.58
N VAL A 54 2.17 0.25 -5.62
CA VAL A 54 2.16 -1.20 -5.54
C VAL A 54 0.75 -1.69 -5.28
N TRP A 55 0.48 -2.93 -5.68
CA TRP A 55 -0.73 -3.67 -5.36
C TRP A 55 -0.34 -5.00 -4.71
N ASP A 56 -1.03 -5.40 -3.65
CA ASP A 56 -0.93 -6.76 -3.12
C ASP A 56 -2.24 -7.27 -2.54
N GLY A 57 -2.24 -8.57 -2.25
CA GLY A 57 -3.29 -9.27 -1.53
C GLY A 57 -2.74 -10.13 -0.41
N ILE A 58 -3.36 -10.06 0.76
CA ILE A 58 -2.99 -10.79 1.97
C ILE A 58 -4.17 -11.67 2.38
N GLY A 59 -3.93 -12.98 2.42
CA GLY A 59 -4.81 -13.96 3.05
C GLY A 59 -4.26 -14.42 4.40
N TYR A 60 -5.02 -15.26 5.10
CA TYR A 60 -4.67 -15.68 6.47
C TYR A 60 -3.35 -16.47 6.57
N HIS A 61 -3.01 -17.27 5.56
CA HIS A 61 -1.80 -18.11 5.52
C HIS A 61 -0.92 -17.88 4.28
N SER A 62 -1.24 -16.87 3.47
CA SER A 62 -0.63 -16.67 2.17
C SER A 62 -0.74 -15.22 1.73
N ARG A 63 -0.01 -14.87 0.67
CA ARG A 63 -0.08 -13.57 0.03
C ARG A 63 0.16 -13.72 -1.47
N THR A 64 -0.32 -12.75 -2.24
CA THR A 64 0.06 -12.62 -3.64
C THR A 64 1.52 -12.14 -3.76
N PRO A 65 2.14 -12.29 -4.95
CA PRO A 65 3.23 -11.41 -5.35
C PRO A 65 2.87 -9.93 -5.15
N LEU A 66 3.86 -9.12 -4.78
CA LEU A 66 3.74 -7.66 -4.73
C LEU A 66 3.92 -7.13 -6.16
N VAL A 67 2.89 -6.49 -6.71
CA VAL A 67 2.89 -5.98 -8.08
C VAL A 67 3.26 -4.51 -8.08
N ARG A 68 4.26 -4.14 -8.87
CA ARG A 68 4.59 -2.72 -9.09
C ARG A 68 3.69 -2.17 -10.19
N ILE A 69 2.96 -1.10 -9.87
CA ILE A 69 2.10 -0.40 -10.82
C ILE A 69 2.87 0.75 -11.45
N ALA A 70 2.92 0.78 -12.79
CA ALA A 70 3.58 1.83 -13.55
C ALA A 70 2.58 2.96 -13.88
N GLY A 71 2.56 4.01 -13.06
CA GLY A 71 1.68 5.16 -13.26
C GLY A 71 0.31 4.95 -12.63
N THR A 72 -0.75 5.36 -13.33
CA THR A 72 -2.14 5.25 -12.84
C THR A 72 -2.75 3.92 -13.28
N LEU A 73 -3.27 3.15 -12.33
CA LEU A 73 -4.02 1.94 -12.62
C LEU A 73 -5.45 2.32 -13.06
N ASN A 74 -5.81 1.94 -14.28
CA ASN A 74 -7.19 2.03 -14.75
C ASN A 74 -7.81 0.63 -14.78
N SER A 75 -9.12 0.54 -15.03
CA SER A 75 -9.83 -0.74 -14.99
C SER A 75 -9.27 -1.80 -15.96
N HIS A 76 -8.79 -1.37 -17.13
CA HIS A 76 -8.18 -2.30 -18.09
C HIS A 76 -6.82 -2.80 -17.60
N GLY A 77 -5.96 -1.90 -17.13
CA GLY A 77 -4.67 -2.23 -16.51
C GLY A 77 -4.83 -3.11 -15.28
N TYR A 78 -5.84 -2.86 -14.45
CA TYR A 78 -6.16 -3.72 -13.32
C TYR A 78 -6.45 -5.15 -13.79
N ILE A 79 -7.27 -5.32 -14.82
CA ILE A 79 -7.56 -6.66 -15.36
C ILE A 79 -6.31 -7.33 -15.92
N SER A 80 -5.60 -6.66 -16.83
CA SER A 80 -4.50 -7.25 -17.60
C SER A 80 -3.18 -7.39 -16.82
N GLU A 81 -2.92 -6.50 -15.87
CA GLU A 81 -1.64 -6.44 -15.14
C GLU A 81 -1.72 -7.03 -13.73
N VAL A 82 -2.91 -7.05 -13.12
CA VAL A 82 -3.10 -7.50 -11.73
C VAL A 82 -4.04 -8.71 -11.66
N PHE A 83 -5.27 -8.57 -12.13
CA PHE A 83 -6.32 -9.55 -11.89
C PHE A 83 -6.04 -10.88 -12.60
N GLU A 84 -5.87 -10.85 -13.92
CA GLU A 84 -5.62 -12.06 -14.72
C GLU A 84 -4.29 -12.75 -14.37
N PRO A 85 -3.14 -12.04 -14.31
CA PRO A 85 -1.87 -12.71 -14.07
C PRO A 85 -1.59 -13.04 -12.60
N VAL A 86 -2.23 -12.38 -11.63
CA VAL A 86 -1.89 -12.51 -10.21
C VAL A 86 -3.06 -12.97 -9.36
N VAL A 87 -4.21 -12.28 -9.41
CA VAL A 87 -5.36 -12.58 -8.56
C VAL A 87 -5.96 -13.94 -8.91
N LEU A 88 -6.26 -14.18 -10.19
CA LEU A 88 -6.92 -15.41 -10.63
C LEU A 88 -6.13 -16.67 -10.27
N PRO A 89 -4.83 -16.79 -10.59
CA PRO A 89 -4.04 -17.96 -10.19
C PRO A 89 -3.95 -18.13 -8.68
N TYR A 90 -3.84 -17.02 -7.93
CA TYR A 90 -3.80 -17.06 -6.48
C TYR A 90 -5.10 -17.58 -5.87
N LEU A 91 -6.25 -17.06 -6.30
CA LEU A 91 -7.56 -17.49 -5.80
C LEU A 91 -7.88 -18.93 -6.18
N GLN A 92 -7.48 -19.37 -7.38
CA GLN A 92 -7.63 -20.77 -7.82
C GLN A 92 -6.82 -21.76 -6.97
N GLY A 93 -5.74 -21.30 -6.33
CA GLY A 93 -4.93 -22.09 -5.39
C GLY A 93 -5.56 -22.25 -4.00
N LEU A 94 -6.64 -21.52 -3.69
CA LEU A 94 -7.30 -21.55 -2.39
C LEU A 94 -8.56 -22.42 -2.44
N ALA A 95 -8.75 -23.27 -1.43
CA ALA A 95 -9.92 -24.15 -1.35
C ALA A 95 -11.24 -23.37 -1.19
N THR A 96 -11.21 -22.27 -0.43
CA THR A 96 -12.31 -21.33 -0.24
C THR A 96 -11.72 -19.93 -0.08
N ALA A 97 -12.13 -18.98 -0.92
CA ALA A 97 -11.66 -17.61 -0.82
C ALA A 97 -12.80 -16.62 -1.05
N ILE A 98 -12.87 -15.61 -0.20
CA ILE A 98 -13.67 -14.40 -0.37
C ILE A 98 -12.70 -13.30 -0.74
N PHE A 99 -12.78 -12.84 -1.99
CA PHE A 99 -11.95 -11.75 -2.48
C PHE A 99 -12.56 -10.41 -2.04
N GLN A 100 -11.81 -9.63 -1.27
CA GLN A 100 -12.22 -8.30 -0.83
C GLN A 100 -11.27 -7.26 -1.39
N GLN A 101 -11.86 -6.29 -2.08
CA GLN A 101 -11.23 -5.08 -2.61
C GLN A 101 -12.13 -3.88 -2.24
N ASP A 102 -11.61 -2.67 -2.40
CA ASP A 102 -12.39 -1.46 -2.18
C ASP A 102 -13.40 -1.22 -3.33
N ASN A 103 -13.96 -0.02 -3.39
CA ASN A 103 -14.90 0.38 -4.44
C ASN A 103 -14.36 1.61 -5.18
N ALA A 104 -13.06 1.59 -5.50
CA ALA A 104 -12.40 2.63 -6.29
C ALA A 104 -12.91 2.73 -7.74
#